data_AF-A0A4P6VS48-F1
#
_entry.id   AF-A0A4P6VS48-F1
#
_cell.length_a   1.000
_cell.length_b   1.000
_cell.length_c   1.000
_cell.angle_alpha   90.00
_cell.angle_beta   90.00
_cell.angle_gamma   90.00
#
_symmetry.space_group_name_H-M   'P 1'
#
loop_
_entity.id
_entity.type
_entity.pdbx_description
1 polymer ?
#
loop_
_entity_poly.entity_id
_entity_poly.type
_entity_poly.pdbx_seq_one_letter_code
_entity_poly.pdbx_strand_id
1 'polypeptide(L)'
;MKVAKLIFSLGVIAAATSFSTAVLADSNGHNGHHHKGTRHSQAMPMQRMLGKVKLTEEQREQVKQLVQQHRVAHKEQRIGNTERKQLRELIEATQFDAVAVRQLLEQQQSARLEQRVARMELRHQILQVLTDEQRLQMAEQKSHWQQRKSQRKQS
;
A
#
# COMPACT_ATOMS: atom_id res chain seq x y z
N MET A 1 -3.20 -53.17 6.31
CA MET A 1 -3.65 -52.69 7.64
C MET A 1 -3.59 -51.17 7.62
N LYS A 2 -4.72 -50.52 7.31
CA LYS A 2 -5.56 -49.75 8.24
C LYS A 2 -4.79 -48.62 8.97
N VAL A 3 -5.04 -47.42 8.43
CA VAL A 3 -4.85 -46.04 8.89
C VAL A 3 -4.80 -45.78 10.40
N ALA A 4 -3.96 -44.81 10.79
CA ALA A 4 -4.13 -44.06 12.03
C ALA A 4 -4.15 -42.55 11.70
N LYS A 5 -5.36 -42.02 11.55
CA LYS A 5 -5.66 -40.58 11.68
C LYS A 5 -5.76 -40.31 13.18
N LEU A 6 -4.92 -39.43 13.73
CA LEU A 6 -5.12 -38.88 15.06
C LEU A 6 -5.59 -37.43 14.92
N ILE A 7 -6.92 -37.30 14.95
CA ILE A 7 -7.66 -36.06 15.11
C ILE A 7 -7.65 -35.76 16.62
N PHE A 8 -6.95 -34.70 17.04
CA PHE A 8 -7.15 -34.14 18.37
C PHE A 8 -8.22 -33.06 18.29
N SER A 9 -9.45 -33.47 18.57
CA SER A 9 -10.58 -32.60 18.91
C SER A 9 -10.65 -32.44 20.42
N LEU A 10 -10.66 -31.20 20.94
CA LEU A 10 -11.63 -30.69 21.92
C LEU A 10 -11.13 -29.37 22.54
N GLY A 11 -12.00 -28.36 22.53
CA GLY A 11 -11.78 -27.11 23.25
C GLY A 11 -12.75 -26.02 22.85
N VAL A 12 -14.04 -26.34 22.67
CA VAL A 12 -15.10 -25.34 22.55
C VAL A 12 -15.33 -24.76 23.94
N ILE A 13 -14.93 -23.50 24.17
CA ILE A 13 -15.48 -22.68 25.24
C ILE A 13 -16.33 -21.61 24.57
N ALA A 14 -17.63 -21.91 24.54
CA ALA A 14 -18.66 -20.91 24.31
C ALA A 14 -18.84 -20.11 25.61
N ALA A 15 -18.42 -18.85 25.60
CA ALA A 15 -18.88 -17.86 26.56
C ALA A 15 -19.66 -16.80 25.79
N ALA A 16 -20.98 -16.98 25.74
CA ALA A 16 -21.92 -15.97 25.29
C ALA A 16 -22.09 -14.94 26.42
N THR A 17 -21.52 -13.76 26.24
CA THR A 17 -21.91 -12.57 27.01
C THR A 17 -22.39 -11.50 26.03
N SER A 18 -23.72 -11.41 25.93
CA SER A 18 -24.43 -10.31 25.31
C SER A 18 -24.19 -9.05 26.16
N PHE A 19 -23.47 -8.06 25.63
CA PHE A 19 -23.53 -6.69 26.14
C PHE A 19 -24.06 -5.77 25.06
N SER A 20 -25.21 -5.17 25.40
CA SER A 20 -25.95 -4.21 24.60
C SER A 20 -25.14 -2.96 24.30
N THR A 21 -25.40 -2.44 23.10
CA THR A 21 -24.85 -1.21 22.51
C THR A 21 -25.20 0.04 23.32
N ALA A 22 -24.19 0.82 23.68
CA ALA A 22 -24.31 2.26 23.91
C ALA A 22 -23.44 2.98 22.88
N VAL A 23 -24.08 3.63 21.91
CA VAL A 23 -23.43 4.56 20.98
C VAL A 23 -23.29 5.90 21.70
N LEU A 24 -22.08 6.22 22.15
CA LEU A 24 -21.70 7.59 22.49
C LEU A 24 -20.90 8.14 21.31
N ALA A 25 -21.58 8.95 20.50
CA ALA A 25 -20.95 9.80 19.52
C ALA A 25 -20.37 11.01 20.26
N ASP A 26 -19.08 10.93 20.63
CA ASP A 26 -18.30 12.11 21.00
C ASP A 26 -17.55 12.59 19.76
N SER A 27 -18.11 13.60 19.10
CA SER A 27 -17.47 14.31 18.00
C SER A 27 -16.46 15.30 18.57
N ASN A 28 -15.36 14.79 19.12
CA ASN A 28 -14.28 15.64 19.58
C ASN A 28 -13.29 15.89 18.44
N GLY A 29 -13.42 17.09 17.87
CA GLY A 29 -12.66 17.59 16.72
C GLY A 29 -11.15 17.58 16.96
N HIS A 30 -10.50 16.49 16.57
CA HIS A 30 -9.06 16.45 16.43
C HIS A 30 -8.70 17.05 15.07
N ASN A 31 -8.25 18.30 15.08
CA ASN A 31 -7.44 18.90 14.01
C ASN A 31 -6.08 18.19 13.96
N GLY A 32 -6.10 16.90 13.63
CA GLY A 32 -4.93 16.11 13.32
C GLY A 32 -4.38 16.60 12.00
N HIS A 33 -3.36 17.45 12.07
CA HIS A 33 -2.43 17.65 10.97
C HIS A 33 -2.09 16.28 10.42
N HIS A 34 -2.59 16.01 9.21
CA HIS A 34 -2.30 14.78 8.49
C HIS A 34 -0.80 14.82 8.18
N HIS A 35 0.02 14.35 9.12
CA HIS A 35 1.31 13.78 8.79
C HIS A 35 1.01 12.63 7.85
N LYS A 36 0.96 12.93 6.55
CA LYS A 36 1.12 11.96 5.49
C LYS A 36 2.42 11.26 5.83
N GLY A 37 2.31 10.13 6.53
CA GLY A 37 3.43 9.31 6.91
C GLY A 37 4.29 9.21 5.68
N THR A 38 5.51 9.73 5.79
CA THR A 38 6.46 9.89 4.69
C THR A 38 6.65 8.50 4.12
N ARG A 39 5.85 8.15 3.12
CA ARG A 39 6.10 7.02 2.27
C ARG A 39 7.41 7.40 1.62
N HIS A 40 8.52 6.92 2.17
CA HIS A 40 9.86 7.00 1.63
C HIS A 40 9.91 6.17 0.34
N SER A 41 9.05 6.50 -0.62
CA SER A 41 9.32 6.21 -2.01
C SER A 41 10.55 7.04 -2.33
N GLN A 42 11.69 6.36 -2.50
CA GLN A 42 12.90 6.99 -3.00
C GLN A 42 12.68 7.63 -4.38
N ALA A 43 11.60 7.30 -5.07
CA ALA A 43 11.17 7.85 -6.36
C ALA A 43 10.06 8.90 -6.23
N MET A 44 10.07 9.87 -7.15
CA MET A 44 8.97 10.81 -7.35
C MET A 44 7.64 10.10 -7.62
N PRO A 45 6.51 10.59 -7.07
CA PRO A 45 5.19 10.13 -7.50
C PRO A 45 5.01 10.37 -9.01
N MET A 46 4.59 9.34 -9.75
CA MET A 46 4.36 9.41 -11.21
C MET A 46 3.45 10.59 -11.60
N GLN A 47 2.43 10.85 -10.78
CA GLN A 47 1.50 11.96 -10.99
C GLN A 47 2.18 13.35 -10.99
N ARG A 48 3.22 13.53 -10.16
CA ARG A 48 4.01 14.78 -10.15
C ARG A 48 4.92 14.90 -11.36
N MET A 49 5.31 13.77 -11.94
CA MET A 49 6.22 13.71 -13.08
C MET A 49 5.45 13.96 -14.38
N LEU A 50 4.29 13.31 -14.56
CA LEU A 50 3.37 13.57 -15.67
C LEU A 50 2.82 15.00 -15.68
N GLY A 51 2.52 15.57 -14.51
CA GLY A 51 2.03 16.95 -14.41
C GLY A 51 3.03 18.03 -14.86
N LYS A 52 4.28 17.65 -15.12
CA LYS A 52 5.33 18.56 -15.60
C LYS A 52 5.74 18.31 -17.06
N VAL A 53 5.13 17.33 -17.72
CA VAL A 53 5.29 17.06 -19.15
C VAL A 53 4.03 17.57 -19.85
N LYS A 54 4.18 18.24 -21.00
CA LYS A 54 3.03 18.70 -21.78
C LYS A 54 2.40 17.52 -22.52
N LEU A 55 1.38 16.91 -21.91
CA LEU A 55 0.56 15.86 -22.52
C LEU A 55 -0.52 16.46 -23.42
N THR A 56 -0.78 15.84 -24.58
CA THR A 56 -1.98 16.14 -25.39
C THR A 56 -3.24 15.68 -24.67
N GLU A 57 -4.41 16.14 -25.10
CA GLU A 57 -5.68 15.74 -24.47
C GLU A 57 -5.95 14.24 -24.64
N GLU A 58 -5.58 13.66 -25.79
CA GLU A 58 -5.70 12.23 -26.06
C GLU A 58 -4.80 11.41 -25.11
N GLN A 59 -3.55 11.84 -24.92
CA GLN A 59 -2.62 11.19 -23.99
C GLN A 59 -3.12 11.28 -22.55
N ARG A 60 -3.71 12.42 -22.14
CA ARG A 60 -4.27 12.60 -20.80
C ARG A 60 -5.41 11.62 -20.55
N GLU A 61 -6.32 11.47 -21.51
CA GLU A 61 -7.45 10.56 -21.36
C GLU A 61 -6.98 9.10 -21.32
N GLN A 62 -6.04 8.69 -22.16
CA GLN A 62 -5.43 7.34 -22.11
C GLN A 62 -4.77 7.06 -20.75
N VAL A 63 -3.97 8.00 -20.25
CA VAL A 63 -3.33 7.87 -18.92
C VAL A 63 -4.37 7.76 -17.82
N LYS A 64 -5.44 8.55 -17.87
CA LYS A 64 -6.53 8.53 -16.89
C LYS A 64 -7.26 7.18 -16.91
N GLN A 65 -7.51 6.62 -18.08
CA GLN A 65 -8.11 5.30 -18.24
C GLN A 65 -7.22 4.20 -17.64
N LEU A 66 -5.92 4.19 -17.95
CA LEU A 66 -4.96 3.23 -17.37
C LEU A 66 -4.92 3.30 -15.84
N VAL A 67 -4.86 4.51 -15.28
CA VAL A 67 -4.86 4.73 -13.82
C VAL A 67 -6.18 4.25 -13.21
N GLN A 68 -7.31 4.50 -13.88
CA GLN A 68 -8.61 4.09 -13.40
C GLN A 68 -8.77 2.56 -13.41
N GLN A 69 -8.37 1.90 -14.49
CA GLN A 69 -8.38 0.45 -14.62
C GLN A 69 -7.52 -0.20 -13.54
N HIS A 70 -6.28 0.27 -13.36
CA HIS A 70 -5.41 -0.21 -12.29
C HIS A 70 -6.03 0.04 -10.90
N ARG A 71 -6.67 1.19 -10.67
CA ARG A 71 -7.33 1.48 -9.39
C ARG A 71 -8.46 0.50 -9.09
N VAL A 72 -9.25 0.13 -10.09
CA VAL A 72 -10.34 -0.84 -9.95
C VAL A 72 -9.78 -2.24 -9.71
N ALA A 73 -8.83 -2.68 -10.54
CA ALA A 73 -8.22 -4.01 -10.45
C ALA A 73 -7.50 -4.27 -9.11
N HIS A 74 -6.91 -3.23 -8.50
CA HIS A 74 -6.12 -3.35 -7.27
C HIS A 74 -6.78 -2.70 -6.05
N LYS A 75 -8.10 -2.48 -6.08
CA LYS A 75 -8.85 -1.80 -4.99
C LYS A 75 -8.76 -2.54 -3.66
N GLU A 76 -8.81 -3.88 -3.70
CA GLU A 76 -8.84 -4.75 -2.51
C GLU A 76 -7.48 -4.96 -1.88
N GLN A 77 -6.40 -4.80 -2.64
CA GLN A 77 -5.03 -4.96 -2.15
C GLN A 77 -4.58 -3.82 -1.22
N ARG A 78 -5.44 -3.05 -0.56
CA ARG A 78 -5.01 -1.92 0.31
C ARG A 78 -4.48 -2.44 1.65
N ILE A 79 -3.20 -2.84 1.67
CA ILE A 79 -2.45 -3.43 2.82
C ILE A 79 -2.14 -2.40 3.93
N GLY A 80 -3.12 -1.60 4.34
CA GLY A 80 -2.88 -0.42 5.17
C GLY A 80 -3.21 -0.61 6.64
N ASN A 81 -4.47 -0.90 6.91
CA ASN A 81 -5.06 -0.69 8.23
C ASN A 81 -5.27 -2.01 8.96
N THR A 82 -5.64 -3.08 8.24
CA THR A 82 -5.92 -4.39 8.83
C THR A 82 -4.62 -5.04 9.32
N GLU A 83 -3.57 -4.99 8.52
CA GLU A 83 -2.30 -5.65 8.81
C GLU A 83 -1.54 -4.97 9.96
N ARG A 84 -1.74 -3.66 10.12
CA ARG A 84 -1.20 -2.90 11.26
C ARG A 84 -1.91 -3.25 12.56
N LYS A 85 -3.21 -3.53 12.52
CA LYS A 85 -3.97 -3.97 13.69
C LYS A 85 -3.54 -5.38 14.10
N GLN A 86 -3.48 -6.31 13.17
CA GLN A 86 -3.02 -7.69 13.42
C GLN A 86 -1.62 -7.73 14.03
N LEU A 87 -0.68 -6.92 13.52
CA LEU A 87 0.66 -6.87 14.09
C LEU A 87 0.67 -6.30 15.52
N ARG A 88 -0.19 -5.30 15.81
CA ARG A 88 -0.32 -4.75 17.18
C ARG A 88 -0.87 -5.81 18.13
N GLU A 89 -1.91 -6.52 17.74
CA GLU A 89 -2.51 -7.59 18.54
C GLU A 89 -1.49 -8.68 18.90
N LEU A 90 -0.62 -9.06 17.95
CA LEU A 90 0.46 -10.02 18.19
C LEU A 90 1.56 -9.50 19.13
N ILE A 91 1.79 -8.19 19.16
CA ILE A 91 2.77 -7.55 20.05
C ILE A 91 2.21 -7.35 21.46
N GLU A 92 0.91 -7.04 21.57
CA GLU A 92 0.21 -6.79 22.83
C GLU A 92 -0.23 -8.09 23.53
N ALA A 93 -0.09 -9.25 22.87
CA ALA A 93 -0.41 -10.55 23.43
C ALA A 93 0.46 -10.87 24.67
N THR A 94 -0.13 -11.59 25.63
CA THR A 94 0.56 -11.99 26.88
C THR A 94 1.81 -12.84 26.65
N GLN A 95 1.84 -13.60 25.56
CA GLN A 95 2.98 -14.41 25.14
C GLN A 95 3.35 -14.07 23.70
N PHE A 96 4.65 -13.98 23.44
CA PHE A 96 5.16 -13.67 22.11
C PHE A 96 5.13 -14.91 21.19
N ASP A 97 4.25 -14.89 20.19
CA ASP A 97 4.20 -15.91 19.14
C ASP A 97 5.06 -15.50 17.94
N ALA A 98 6.33 -15.91 17.97
CA ALA A 98 7.28 -15.64 16.89
C ALA A 98 6.86 -16.25 15.54
N VAL A 99 6.11 -17.35 15.55
CA VAL A 99 5.66 -18.05 14.33
C VAL A 99 4.53 -17.25 13.68
N ALA A 100 3.53 -16.82 14.45
CA ALA A 100 2.43 -16.00 13.96
C ALA A 100 2.93 -14.64 13.41
N VAL A 101 3.87 -13.99 14.10
CA VAL A 101 4.48 -12.74 13.62
C VAL A 101 5.20 -12.96 12.29
N ARG A 102 5.99 -14.02 12.16
CA ARG A 102 6.70 -14.34 10.91
C ARG A 102 5.73 -14.58 9.76
N GLN A 103 4.70 -15.40 9.96
CA GLN A 103 3.70 -15.71 8.94
C GLN A 103 2.97 -14.44 8.47
N LEU A 104 2.55 -13.59 9.40
CA LEU A 104 1.91 -12.31 9.08
C LEU A 104 2.83 -11.41 8.23
N LEU A 105 4.12 -11.32 8.60
CA LEU A 105 5.08 -10.50 7.86
C LEU A 105 5.41 -11.06 6.47
N GLU A 106 5.48 -12.38 6.31
CA GLU A 106 5.67 -13.04 5.02
C GLU A 106 4.48 -12.79 4.08
N GLN A 107 3.25 -12.92 4.59
CA GLN A 107 2.04 -12.58 3.83
C GLN A 107 2.01 -11.10 3.44
N GLN A 108 2.43 -10.20 4.33
CA GLN A 108 2.55 -8.79 4.00
C GLN A 108 3.62 -8.53 2.92
N GLN A 109 4.72 -9.29 2.95
CA GLN A 109 5.79 -9.12 1.97
C GLN A 109 5.32 -9.53 0.57
N SER A 110 4.64 -10.66 0.42
CA SER A 110 4.11 -11.10 -0.87
C SER A 110 3.08 -10.11 -1.42
N ALA A 111 2.13 -9.67 -0.60
CA ALA A 111 1.13 -8.70 -1.04
C ALA A 111 1.79 -7.35 -1.43
N ARG A 112 2.82 -6.89 -0.72
CA ARG A 112 3.60 -5.70 -1.09
C ARG A 112 4.41 -5.89 -2.38
N LEU A 113 4.90 -7.09 -2.65
CA LEU A 113 5.58 -7.43 -3.90
C LEU A 113 4.63 -7.25 -5.08
N GLU A 114 3.46 -7.89 -5.04
CA GLU A 114 2.46 -7.81 -6.10
C GLU A 114 2.02 -6.37 -6.37
N GLN A 115 1.78 -5.59 -5.33
CA GLN A 115 1.48 -4.17 -5.47
C GLN A 115 2.61 -3.36 -6.14
N ARG A 116 3.86 -3.71 -5.88
CA ARG A 116 5.01 -3.04 -6.50
C ARG A 116 5.10 -3.39 -7.97
N VAL A 117 4.91 -4.67 -8.31
CA VAL A 117 4.90 -5.16 -9.70
C VAL A 117 3.78 -4.46 -10.49
N ALA A 118 2.53 -4.52 -10.02
CA ALA A 118 1.39 -3.87 -10.66
C ALA A 118 1.60 -2.36 -10.88
N ARG A 119 2.21 -1.69 -9.91
CA ARG A 119 2.57 -0.27 -10.05
C ARG A 119 3.67 -0.03 -11.08
N MET A 120 4.65 -0.93 -11.19
CA MET A 120 5.69 -0.82 -12.22
C MET A 120 5.12 -1.05 -13.61
N GLU A 121 4.20 -2.02 -13.75
CA GLU A 121 3.47 -2.27 -15.00
C GLU A 121 2.67 -1.06 -15.44
N LEU A 122 1.87 -0.46 -14.54
CA LEU A 122 1.14 0.78 -14.84
C LEU A 122 2.07 1.91 -15.28
N ARG A 123 3.22 2.08 -14.60
CA ARG A 123 4.21 3.10 -14.99
C ARG A 123 4.77 2.80 -16.37
N HIS A 124 5.07 1.54 -16.67
CA HIS A 124 5.56 1.13 -17.97
C HIS A 124 4.53 1.45 -19.07
N GLN A 125 3.26 1.06 -18.88
CA GLN A 125 2.17 1.35 -19.82
C GLN A 125 2.02 2.85 -20.07
N ILE A 126 2.04 3.66 -19.02
CA ILE A 126 1.97 5.12 -19.16
C ILE A 126 3.16 5.68 -19.95
N LEU A 127 4.37 5.15 -19.76
CA LEU A 127 5.53 5.60 -20.53
C LEU A 127 5.39 5.31 -22.03
N GLN A 128 4.69 4.25 -22.42
CA GLN A 128 4.44 3.91 -23.83
C GLN A 128 3.42 4.85 -24.50
N VAL A 129 2.63 5.62 -23.74
CA VAL A 129 1.71 6.64 -24.28
C VAL A 129 2.46 7.91 -24.72
N LEU A 130 3.69 8.10 -24.22
CA LEU A 130 4.46 9.32 -24.40
C LEU A 130 5.36 9.25 -25.62
N THR A 131 5.58 10.39 -26.26
CA THR A 131 6.60 10.51 -27.32
C THR A 131 8.01 10.42 -26.74
N ASP A 132 8.99 10.17 -27.60
CA ASP A 132 10.39 10.05 -27.24
C ASP A 132 10.90 11.34 -26.56
N GLU A 133 10.51 12.50 -27.07
CA GLU A 133 10.86 13.81 -26.53
C GLU A 133 10.26 14.01 -25.13
N GLN A 134 9.00 13.60 -24.94
CA GLN A 134 8.33 13.67 -23.65
C GLN A 134 8.99 12.73 -22.62
N ARG A 135 9.43 11.54 -23.04
CA ARG A 135 10.18 10.61 -22.17
C ARG A 135 11.54 11.17 -21.77
N LEU A 136 12.24 11.84 -22.69
CA LEU A 136 13.51 12.52 -22.41
C LEU A 136 13.32 13.65 -21.39
N GLN A 137 12.34 14.52 -21.61
CA GLN A 137 12.00 15.61 -20.68
C GLN A 137 11.69 15.07 -19.27
N MET A 138 11.00 13.94 -19.21
CA MET A 138 10.69 13.27 -17.95
C MET A 138 11.95 12.77 -17.22
N ALA A 139 12.89 12.19 -17.96
CA ALA A 139 14.15 11.67 -17.41
C ALA A 139 15.01 12.80 -16.83
N GLU A 140 15.09 13.94 -17.52
CA GLU A 140 15.79 15.14 -17.07
C GLU A 140 15.18 15.68 -15.77
N GLN A 141 13.85 15.81 -15.72
CA GLN A 141 13.15 16.26 -14.50
C GLN A 141 13.37 15.33 -13.32
N LYS A 142 13.42 14.02 -13.56
CA LYS A 142 13.75 13.03 -12.54
C LYS A 142 15.17 13.25 -12.00
N SER A 143 16.15 13.50 -12.87
CA SER A 143 17.53 13.82 -12.48
C SER A 143 17.60 15.07 -11.60
N HIS A 144 17.00 16.19 -12.04
CA HIS A 144 16.97 17.41 -11.25
C HIS A 144 16.31 17.22 -9.87
N TRP A 145 15.23 16.45 -9.81
CA TRP A 145 14.61 16.14 -8.53
C TRP A 145 15.53 15.32 -7.62
N GLN A 146 16.25 14.34 -8.16
CA GLN A 146 17.20 13.53 -7.40
C GLN A 146 18.33 14.40 -6.84
N GLN A 147 18.87 15.32 -7.63
CA GLN A 147 19.92 16.25 -7.21
C GLN A 147 19.45 17.21 -6.11
N ARG A 148 18.26 17.81 -6.27
CA ARG A 148 17.68 18.66 -5.21
C ARG A 148 17.44 17.87 -3.92
N LYS A 149 17.08 16.60 -4.04
CA LYS A 149 16.88 15.73 -2.89
C LYS A 149 18.20 15.36 -2.20
N SER A 150 19.29 15.13 -2.94
CA SER A 150 20.60 14.85 -2.34
C SER A 150 21.15 16.07 -1.61
N GLN A 151 21.02 17.26 -2.20
CA GLN A 151 21.41 18.53 -1.55
C GLN A 151 20.67 18.74 -0.22
N ARG A 152 19.36 18.48 -0.19
CA ARG A 152 18.54 18.58 1.05
C ARG A 152 18.88 17.55 2.13
N LYS A 153 19.61 16.48 1.79
CA LYS A 153 20.10 15.52 2.78
C LYS A 153 21.46 15.90 3.36
N GLN A 154 22.17 16.82 2.70
CA GLN A 154 23.51 17.27 3.08
C GLN A 154 23.50 18.60 3.86
N SER A 155 22.38 19.32 3.82
CA SER A 155 22.07 20.47 4.68
C SER A 155 21.28 20.04 5.91
#